data_AF-A0A4Q5Y529-F1
#
_entry.id   AF-A0A4Q5Y529-F1
#
_cell.length_a   1.000
_cell.length_b   1.000
_cell.length_c   1.000
_cell.angle_alpha   90.00
_cell.angle_beta   90.00
_cell.angle_gamma   90.00
#
_symmetry.space_group_name_H-M   'P 1'
#
loop_
_entity.id
_entity.type
_entity.pdbx_description
1 polymer ?
#
loop_
_entity_poly.entity_id
_entity_poly.type
_entity_poly.pdbx_seq_one_letter_code
_entity_poly.pdbx_strand_id
1 'polypeptide(L)'
;QYIEWMPQILYNHHQTGPAGSVLAGPPYRDPFNYVYDPLLVTSLDGIGAAMNSRLNREGKPGYTQRSGSNYSTWWNGGLRTTAYFHNMIGILTEIIGSPTPSTIPLVPSRLIPNMATPYPVTPREWHFQQSIDYSVSLNYAVVTYAVNNKEEVLYGIYRMGRNSIENGSKDYWGLSPRHADSITRASVAGARGARGGEGEGRAQGAPVTGGSGFGNGGMATKFYDQVLKDPTLRDPRGYIIPADQKDFPTAVKFINALIKSGIAIHKASADFTVAGKKYPAGSYVVKTAQAFRPHVIDMFEPQDHPNDFQYPGGPPVRPYDAAGWTLAYSMGVKFDRVLEGFDGPFS
;
A
#
# COMPACT_ATOMS: atom_id res chain seq x y z
N GLN A 1 15.51 -10.69 -3.92
CA GLN A 1 14.39 -11.63 -3.73
C GLN A 1 13.57 -11.70 -5.01
N TYR A 2 13.05 -10.59 -5.53
CA TYR A 2 12.14 -10.53 -6.68
C TYR A 2 12.77 -10.60 -8.10
N ILE A 3 14.00 -11.12 -8.21
CA ILE A 3 14.70 -11.29 -9.50
C ILE A 3 14.63 -12.76 -9.91
N GLU A 4 15.18 -13.64 -9.06
CA GLU A 4 15.27 -15.07 -9.34
C GLU A 4 14.06 -15.83 -8.80
N TRP A 5 13.44 -15.35 -7.72
CA TRP A 5 12.35 -16.06 -7.04
C TRP A 5 11.15 -15.16 -6.78
N MET A 6 10.00 -15.53 -7.33
CA MET A 6 8.77 -14.76 -7.26
C MET A 6 7.65 -15.61 -6.62
N PRO A 7 7.57 -15.65 -5.27
CA PRO A 7 6.52 -16.40 -4.59
C PRO A 7 5.17 -15.76 -4.80
N GLN A 8 4.12 -16.57 -4.89
CA GLN A 8 2.76 -16.04 -4.95
C GLN A 8 2.27 -15.63 -3.55
N ILE A 9 2.72 -16.36 -2.51
CA ILE A 9 2.43 -16.07 -1.11
C ILE A 9 3.73 -16.07 -0.31
N LEU A 10 3.97 -15.00 0.44
CA LEU A 10 5.07 -14.87 1.40
C LEU A 10 4.48 -14.81 2.81
N TYR A 11 4.91 -15.69 3.72
CA TYR A 11 4.45 -15.67 5.11
C TYR A 11 5.61 -15.40 6.07
N ASN A 12 5.49 -14.31 6.83
CA ASN A 12 6.43 -13.90 7.85
C ASN A 12 5.84 -14.08 9.26
N HIS A 13 6.48 -14.89 10.09
CA HIS A 13 6.13 -15.01 11.51
C HIS A 13 6.82 -13.92 12.33
N HIS A 14 6.06 -13.23 13.19
CA HIS A 14 6.53 -12.16 14.07
C HIS A 14 6.05 -12.39 15.52
N GLN A 15 6.61 -11.59 16.43
CA GLN A 15 6.26 -11.51 17.84
C GLN A 15 6.30 -10.04 18.28
N THR A 16 5.36 -9.51 19.08
CA THR A 16 4.20 -10.14 19.75
C THR A 16 2.88 -9.46 19.36
N GLY A 17 1.78 -10.22 19.40
CA GLY A 17 0.44 -9.68 19.24
C GLY A 17 0.01 -8.72 20.36
N PRO A 18 -1.06 -7.92 20.15
CA PRO A 18 -1.58 -6.99 21.15
C PRO A 18 -2.03 -7.66 22.46
N ALA A 19 -1.96 -6.93 23.57
CA ALA A 19 -2.45 -7.39 24.87
C ALA A 19 -3.93 -7.83 24.80
N GLY A 20 -4.27 -8.96 25.44
CA GLY A 20 -5.60 -9.54 25.41
C GLY A 20 -5.95 -10.25 24.09
N SER A 21 -4.95 -10.58 23.27
CA SER A 21 -5.07 -11.44 22.10
C SER A 21 -4.00 -12.54 22.12
N VAL A 22 -4.18 -13.60 21.34
CA VAL A 22 -3.13 -14.61 21.11
C VAL A 22 -2.29 -14.19 19.92
N LEU A 23 -2.94 -13.70 18.86
CA LEU A 23 -2.22 -13.25 17.68
C LEU A 23 -2.97 -12.17 16.91
N ALA A 24 -2.22 -11.36 16.18
CA ALA A 24 -2.74 -10.46 15.16
C ALA A 24 -2.33 -10.93 13.77
N GLY A 25 -3.23 -10.87 12.79
CA GLY A 25 -2.98 -11.32 11.43
C GLY A 25 -3.83 -10.60 10.39
N PRO A 26 -3.74 -10.99 9.11
CA PRO A 26 -4.59 -10.42 8.06
C PRO A 26 -6.08 -10.72 8.32
N PRO A 27 -7.00 -9.86 7.89
CA PRO A 27 -6.76 -8.62 7.16
C PRO A 27 -6.24 -7.48 8.04
N TYR A 28 -5.46 -6.58 7.46
CA TYR A 28 -4.88 -5.44 8.16
C TYR A 28 -5.82 -4.24 8.15
N ARG A 29 -5.60 -3.27 9.04
CA ARG A 29 -6.40 -2.03 9.02
C ARG A 29 -5.93 -1.10 7.89
N ASP A 30 -6.84 -0.22 7.50
CA ASP A 30 -6.53 0.96 6.71
C ASP A 30 -5.60 1.92 7.47
N PRO A 31 -4.93 2.86 6.80
CA PRO A 31 -4.82 2.96 5.34
C PRO A 31 -3.82 1.95 4.76
N PHE A 32 -4.16 1.37 3.61
CA PHE A 32 -3.20 0.71 2.73
C PHE A 32 -2.68 1.70 1.67
N ASN A 33 -1.55 1.40 1.05
CA ASN A 33 -1.01 2.26 0.00
C ASN A 33 -1.90 2.21 -1.26
N TYR A 34 -2.43 3.35 -1.68
CA TYR A 34 -3.40 3.44 -2.77
C TYR A 34 -2.82 3.04 -4.14
N VAL A 35 -1.50 2.90 -4.28
CA VAL A 35 -0.85 2.44 -5.51
C VAL A 35 -0.94 0.93 -5.71
N TYR A 36 -1.35 0.18 -4.69
CA TYR A 36 -1.57 -1.27 -4.81
C TYR A 36 -2.68 -1.57 -5.81
N ASP A 37 -2.54 -2.70 -6.50
CA ASP A 37 -3.66 -3.24 -7.26
C ASP A 37 -4.76 -3.69 -6.29
N PRO A 38 -6.04 -3.34 -6.53
CA PRO A 38 -7.13 -3.72 -5.63
C PRO A 38 -7.28 -5.24 -5.46
N LEU A 39 -6.85 -6.04 -6.44
CA LEU A 39 -6.86 -7.50 -6.33
C LEU A 39 -5.95 -8.02 -5.22
N LEU A 40 -4.87 -7.31 -4.91
CA LEU A 40 -3.99 -7.65 -3.79
C LEU A 40 -4.75 -7.53 -2.46
N VAL A 41 -5.48 -6.43 -2.29
CA VAL A 41 -6.19 -6.12 -1.04
C VAL A 41 -7.27 -7.15 -0.76
N THR A 42 -8.04 -7.52 -1.78
CA THR A 42 -9.09 -8.54 -1.64
C THR A 42 -8.51 -9.96 -1.50
N SER A 43 -7.34 -10.23 -2.10
CA SER A 43 -6.63 -11.51 -1.88
C SER A 43 -6.14 -11.66 -0.44
N LEU A 44 -5.69 -10.57 0.19
CA LEU A 44 -5.35 -10.55 1.63
C LEU A 44 -6.58 -10.82 2.51
N ASP A 45 -7.74 -10.29 2.12
CA ASP A 45 -9.01 -10.59 2.78
C ASP A 45 -9.35 -12.09 2.70
N GLY A 46 -9.21 -12.69 1.52
CA GLY A 46 -9.48 -14.12 1.29
C GLY A 46 -8.61 -15.04 2.15
N ILE A 47 -7.28 -14.84 2.11
CA ILE A 47 -6.36 -15.67 2.91
C ILE A 47 -6.50 -15.43 4.41
N GLY A 48 -6.74 -14.18 4.84
CA GLY A 48 -6.97 -13.83 6.24
C GLY A 48 -8.23 -14.48 6.80
N ALA A 49 -9.32 -14.49 6.01
CA ALA A 49 -10.55 -15.20 6.37
C ALA A 49 -10.32 -16.71 6.52
N ALA A 50 -9.53 -17.32 5.62
CA ALA A 50 -9.18 -18.74 5.70
C ALA A 50 -8.36 -19.08 6.96
N MET A 51 -7.39 -18.22 7.30
CA MET A 51 -6.57 -18.35 8.52
C MET A 51 -7.43 -18.26 9.79
N ASN A 52 -8.25 -17.22 9.91
CA ASN A 52 -9.13 -17.00 11.06
C ASN A 52 -10.16 -18.14 11.23
N SER A 53 -10.83 -18.51 10.12
CA SER A 53 -11.82 -19.59 10.12
C SER A 53 -11.23 -20.93 10.54
N ARG A 54 -10.00 -21.24 10.11
CA ARG A 54 -9.32 -22.48 10.53
C ARG A 54 -9.12 -22.52 12.04
N LEU A 55 -8.60 -21.45 12.64
CA LEU A 55 -8.37 -21.42 14.09
C LEU A 55 -9.68 -21.53 14.88
N ASN A 56 -10.74 -20.85 14.44
CA ASN A 56 -12.05 -20.98 15.07
C ASN A 56 -12.58 -22.41 15.01
N ARG A 57 -12.42 -23.10 13.87
CA ARG A 57 -12.79 -24.52 13.73
C ARG A 57 -11.97 -25.44 14.63
N GLU A 58 -10.71 -25.10 14.90
CA GLU A 58 -9.83 -25.84 15.81
C GLU A 58 -10.03 -25.47 17.29
N GLY A 59 -11.00 -24.60 17.63
CA GLY A 59 -11.22 -24.18 19.02
C GLY A 59 -10.10 -23.29 19.56
N LYS A 60 -9.41 -22.54 18.69
CA LYS A 60 -8.26 -21.69 19.00
C LYS A 60 -8.65 -20.20 19.03
N PRO A 61 -9.04 -19.64 20.20
CA PRO A 61 -9.45 -18.24 20.32
C PRO A 61 -8.27 -17.26 20.22
N GLY A 62 -8.59 -15.97 20.10
CA GLY A 62 -7.63 -14.87 20.26
C GLY A 62 -6.99 -14.35 18.98
N TYR A 63 -7.52 -14.72 17.80
CA TYR A 63 -7.13 -14.10 16.53
C TYR A 63 -7.76 -12.71 16.38
N THR A 64 -6.93 -11.69 16.22
CA THR A 64 -7.35 -10.30 16.05
C THR A 64 -6.90 -9.74 14.70
N GLN A 65 -7.72 -8.92 14.06
CA GLN A 65 -7.49 -8.37 12.71
C GLN A 65 -8.11 -6.97 12.58
N ARG A 66 -7.78 -6.24 11.50
CA ARG A 66 -8.34 -4.90 11.21
C ARG A 66 -8.24 -3.98 12.44
N SER A 67 -9.36 -3.46 12.94
CA SER A 67 -9.43 -2.58 14.13
C SER A 67 -8.98 -3.24 15.44
N GLY A 68 -8.83 -4.57 15.46
CA GLY A 68 -8.25 -5.32 16.56
C GLY A 68 -6.72 -5.24 16.64
N SER A 69 -6.08 -4.67 15.62
CA SER A 69 -4.65 -4.38 15.58
C SER A 69 -4.39 -2.95 15.09
N ASN A 70 -3.19 -2.42 15.39
CA ASN A 70 -2.73 -1.13 14.86
C ASN A 70 -2.02 -1.25 13.50
N TYR A 71 -1.69 -2.47 13.04
CA TYR A 71 -0.91 -2.68 11.81
C TYR A 71 -1.67 -2.24 10.55
N SER A 72 -1.16 -1.20 9.90
CA SER A 72 -1.55 -0.82 8.54
C SER A 72 -0.59 -1.39 7.49
N THR A 73 -0.89 -1.17 6.21
CA THR A 73 -0.07 -1.65 5.09
C THR A 73 0.49 -0.52 4.23
N TRP A 74 0.57 0.67 4.82
CA TRP A 74 1.09 1.88 4.18
C TRP A 74 2.59 1.79 3.91
N TRP A 75 3.39 1.54 4.96
CA TRP A 75 4.86 1.52 4.89
C TRP A 75 5.42 0.35 4.07
N ASN A 76 6.35 0.63 3.15
CA ASN A 76 6.88 -0.36 2.20
C ASN A 76 8.10 -1.17 2.69
N GLY A 77 8.67 -0.83 3.86
CA GLY A 77 9.99 -1.34 4.27
C GLY A 77 9.98 -2.66 5.03
N GLY A 78 8.80 -3.27 5.26
CA GLY A 78 8.68 -4.60 5.83
C GLY A 78 8.71 -5.69 4.76
N LEU A 79 9.30 -6.85 5.05
CA LEU A 79 9.34 -8.01 4.14
C LEU A 79 7.96 -8.32 3.52
N ARG A 80 6.92 -8.27 4.35
CA ARG A 80 5.51 -8.44 3.95
C ARG A 80 5.06 -7.36 2.97
N THR A 81 5.27 -6.07 3.29
CA THR A 81 4.71 -4.96 2.51
C THR A 81 5.48 -4.71 1.24
N THR A 82 6.80 -4.96 1.22
CA THR A 82 7.56 -4.94 -0.03
C THR A 82 6.96 -5.92 -1.05
N ALA A 83 6.50 -7.11 -0.64
CA ALA A 83 5.89 -8.10 -1.54
C ALA A 83 4.63 -7.56 -2.27
N TYR A 84 3.89 -6.64 -1.65
CA TYR A 84 2.69 -6.01 -2.23
C TYR A 84 2.99 -5.22 -3.49
N PHE A 85 4.11 -4.49 -3.49
CA PHE A 85 4.59 -3.74 -4.65
C PHE A 85 5.10 -4.64 -5.79
N HIS A 86 5.21 -5.96 -5.53
CA HIS A 86 5.66 -6.96 -6.49
C HIS A 86 4.54 -7.93 -6.90
N ASN A 87 3.27 -7.55 -6.68
CA ASN A 87 2.10 -8.36 -7.05
C ASN A 87 2.02 -9.71 -6.31
N MET A 88 2.55 -9.77 -5.10
CA MET A 88 2.60 -10.99 -4.29
C MET A 88 1.80 -10.81 -3.00
N ILE A 89 1.16 -11.89 -2.53
CA ILE A 89 0.42 -11.89 -1.27
C ILE A 89 1.43 -12.02 -0.12
N GLY A 90 1.83 -10.89 0.46
CA GLY A 90 2.58 -10.87 1.71
C GLY A 90 1.67 -11.00 2.93
N ILE A 91 1.93 -11.93 3.83
CA ILE A 91 1.25 -11.99 5.12
C ILE A 91 2.26 -12.03 6.25
N LEU A 92 1.85 -11.46 7.37
CA LEU A 92 2.50 -11.64 8.66
C LEU A 92 1.48 -11.95 9.74
N THR A 93 1.94 -12.68 10.74
CA THR A 93 1.20 -12.87 11.99
C THR A 93 2.10 -12.57 13.16
N GLU A 94 1.56 -11.82 14.11
CA GLU A 94 2.20 -11.41 15.35
C GLU A 94 1.62 -12.26 16.46
N ILE A 95 2.37 -13.26 16.92
CA ILE A 95 1.88 -14.22 17.90
C ILE A 95 2.59 -14.04 19.25
N ILE A 96 1.85 -14.12 20.34
CA ILE A 96 2.44 -14.16 21.68
C ILE A 96 3.28 -15.43 21.83
N GLY A 97 4.33 -15.41 22.64
CA GLY A 97 5.14 -16.60 22.91
C GLY A 97 6.40 -16.25 23.67
N SER A 98 6.81 -17.13 24.59
CA SER A 98 8.03 -16.98 25.37
C SER A 98 8.46 -18.36 25.87
N PRO A 99 9.77 -18.69 25.93
CA PRO A 99 10.25 -19.92 26.54
C PRO A 99 9.77 -20.10 27.99
N THR A 100 9.61 -18.99 28.72
CA THR A 100 8.98 -18.96 30.04
C THR A 100 7.47 -18.77 29.87
N PRO A 101 6.62 -19.60 30.52
CA PRO A 101 5.18 -19.39 30.51
C PRO A 101 4.82 -17.94 30.84
N SER A 102 3.86 -17.40 30.09
CA SER A 102 3.38 -16.04 30.24
C SER A 102 1.89 -16.04 30.57
N THR A 103 1.32 -14.87 30.83
CA THR A 103 -0.11 -14.73 31.12
C THR A 103 -0.75 -13.87 30.05
N ILE A 104 -1.89 -14.31 29.52
CA ILE A 104 -2.75 -13.45 28.72
C ILE A 104 -3.45 -12.47 29.67
N PRO A 105 -3.18 -11.16 29.59
CA PRO A 105 -3.75 -10.19 30.52
C PRO A 105 -5.25 -9.98 30.28
N LEU A 106 -5.97 -9.58 31.33
CA LEU A 106 -7.35 -9.15 31.22
C LEU A 106 -7.43 -7.78 30.53
N VAL A 107 -8.05 -7.77 29.35
CA VAL A 107 -8.40 -6.56 28.62
C VAL A 107 -9.91 -6.60 28.35
N PRO A 108 -10.74 -5.99 29.22
CA PRO A 108 -12.20 -6.14 29.14
C PRO A 108 -12.80 -5.77 27.78
N SER A 109 -12.27 -4.75 27.12
CA SER A 109 -12.73 -4.32 25.79
C SER A 109 -12.51 -5.35 24.68
N ARG A 110 -11.63 -6.34 24.89
CA ARG A 110 -11.39 -7.45 23.96
C ARG A 110 -12.20 -8.71 24.27
N LEU A 111 -12.97 -8.73 25.34
CA LEU A 111 -13.82 -9.88 25.68
C LEU A 111 -15.15 -9.87 24.91
N ILE A 112 -15.54 -8.73 24.32
CA ILE A 112 -16.75 -8.61 23.50
C ILE A 112 -16.41 -9.03 22.06
N PRO A 113 -17.01 -10.12 21.54
CA PRO A 113 -16.79 -10.53 20.16
C PRO A 113 -17.20 -9.44 19.18
N ASN A 114 -16.42 -9.27 18.12
CA ASN A 114 -16.74 -8.40 16.99
C ASN A 114 -16.08 -8.93 15.70
N MET A 115 -16.29 -8.25 14.58
CA MET A 115 -15.72 -8.68 13.27
C MET A 115 -14.18 -8.70 13.24
N ALA A 116 -13.53 -7.96 14.13
CA ALA A 116 -12.08 -7.95 14.28
C ALA A 116 -11.57 -9.08 15.19
N THR A 117 -12.37 -9.57 16.14
CA THR A 117 -12.01 -10.66 17.07
C THR A 117 -13.27 -11.48 17.38
N PRO A 118 -13.70 -12.36 16.47
CA PRO A 118 -14.96 -13.09 16.61
C PRO A 118 -14.93 -14.14 17.72
N TYR A 119 -13.74 -14.65 18.05
CA TYR A 119 -13.55 -15.64 19.11
C TYR A 119 -12.47 -15.15 20.09
N PRO A 120 -12.85 -14.34 21.10
CA PRO A 120 -11.89 -13.75 22.02
C PRO A 120 -11.30 -14.79 22.98
N VAL A 121 -10.04 -14.59 23.37
CA VAL A 121 -9.37 -15.41 24.38
C VAL A 121 -9.64 -14.83 25.78
N THR A 122 -9.81 -15.69 26.78
CA THR A 122 -9.94 -15.27 28.19
C THR A 122 -8.57 -15.25 28.87
N PRO A 123 -8.39 -14.46 29.94
CA PRO A 123 -7.16 -14.47 30.73
C PRO A 123 -6.82 -15.89 31.20
N ARG A 124 -5.56 -16.27 31.02
CA ARG A 124 -5.03 -17.60 31.35
C ARG A 124 -3.51 -17.60 31.29
N GLU A 125 -2.90 -18.60 31.92
CA GLU A 125 -1.52 -18.96 31.62
C GLU A 125 -1.38 -19.42 30.17
N TRP A 126 -0.24 -19.11 29.57
CA TRP A 126 0.08 -19.38 28.19
C TRP A 126 1.47 -20.02 28.09
N HIS A 127 1.52 -21.21 27.52
CA HIS A 127 2.75 -21.97 27.29
C HIS A 127 3.20 -21.82 25.84
N PHE A 128 4.52 -21.81 25.63
CA PHE A 128 5.11 -21.63 24.31
C PHE A 128 4.60 -22.63 23.26
N GLN A 129 4.34 -23.88 23.67
CA GLN A 129 3.81 -24.93 22.81
C GLN A 129 2.50 -24.49 22.13
N GLN A 130 1.64 -23.76 22.83
CA GLN A 130 0.37 -23.29 22.27
C GLN A 130 0.62 -22.31 21.11
N SER A 131 1.61 -21.43 21.22
CA SER A 131 2.01 -20.54 20.12
C SER A 131 2.53 -21.31 18.90
N ILE A 132 3.27 -22.40 19.12
CA ILE A 132 3.73 -23.28 18.05
C ILE A 132 2.54 -23.98 17.38
N ASP A 133 1.58 -24.49 18.16
CA ASP A 133 0.39 -25.15 17.63
C ASP A 133 -0.47 -24.21 16.78
N TYR A 134 -0.59 -22.94 17.17
CA TYR A 134 -1.23 -21.91 16.34
C TYR A 134 -0.42 -21.64 15.08
N SER A 135 0.90 -21.46 15.19
CA SER A 135 1.78 -21.20 14.04
C SER A 135 1.73 -22.33 13.00
N VAL A 136 1.73 -23.59 13.44
CA VAL A 136 1.60 -24.76 12.55
C VAL A 136 0.24 -24.74 11.83
N SER A 137 -0.85 -24.51 12.55
CA SER A 137 -2.19 -24.42 11.95
C SER A 137 -2.31 -23.29 10.94
N LEU A 138 -1.72 -22.14 11.22
CA LEU A 138 -1.72 -21.00 10.29
C LEU A 138 -0.90 -21.30 9.02
N ASN A 139 0.25 -21.97 9.14
CA ASN A 139 0.99 -22.44 7.96
C ASN A 139 0.15 -23.39 7.11
N TYR A 140 -0.53 -24.34 7.74
CA TYR A 140 -1.45 -25.21 7.00
C TYR A 140 -2.64 -24.46 6.41
N ALA A 141 -3.16 -23.41 7.05
CA ALA A 141 -4.21 -22.57 6.47
C ALA A 141 -3.74 -21.93 5.16
N VAL A 142 -2.52 -21.40 5.15
CA VAL A 142 -1.90 -20.79 3.96
C VAL A 142 -1.69 -21.80 2.85
N VAL A 143 -1.12 -22.98 3.15
CA VAL A 143 -0.91 -24.04 2.16
C VAL A 143 -2.25 -24.56 1.62
N THR A 144 -3.23 -24.80 2.48
CA THR A 144 -4.57 -25.24 2.05
C THR A 144 -5.25 -24.18 1.19
N TYR A 145 -5.14 -22.89 1.55
CA TYR A 145 -5.67 -21.79 0.73
C TYR A 145 -5.02 -21.78 -0.66
N ALA A 146 -3.69 -21.90 -0.73
CA ALA A 146 -2.96 -21.91 -1.99
C ALA A 146 -3.35 -23.09 -2.89
N VAL A 147 -3.53 -24.28 -2.31
CA VAL A 147 -3.95 -25.48 -3.06
C VAL A 147 -5.37 -25.33 -3.58
N ASN A 148 -6.29 -24.89 -2.74
CA ASN A 148 -7.72 -24.79 -3.09
C ASN A 148 -8.03 -23.62 -4.04
N ASN A 149 -7.19 -22.58 -4.04
CA ASN A 149 -7.38 -21.37 -4.85
C ASN A 149 -6.22 -21.16 -5.84
N LYS A 150 -5.58 -22.25 -6.28
CA LYS A 150 -4.36 -22.21 -7.11
C LYS A 150 -4.51 -21.31 -8.34
N GLU A 151 -5.63 -21.44 -9.05
CA GLU A 151 -5.89 -20.68 -10.27
C GLU A 151 -5.97 -19.18 -9.98
N GLU A 152 -6.73 -18.78 -8.96
CA GLU A 152 -6.85 -17.39 -8.52
C GLU A 152 -5.52 -16.81 -8.05
N VAL A 153 -4.74 -17.58 -7.29
CA VAL A 153 -3.43 -17.14 -6.77
C VAL A 153 -2.42 -16.94 -7.91
N LEU A 154 -2.38 -17.84 -8.90
CA LEU A 154 -1.47 -17.74 -10.05
C LEU A 154 -1.93 -16.70 -11.08
N TYR A 155 -3.23 -16.63 -11.35
CA TYR A 155 -3.79 -15.64 -12.26
C TYR A 155 -3.71 -14.22 -11.67
N GLY A 156 -3.86 -14.09 -10.35
CA GLY A 156 -3.80 -12.82 -9.64
C GLY A 156 -2.47 -12.08 -9.84
N ILE A 157 -1.34 -12.77 -9.66
CA ILE A 157 -0.02 -12.15 -9.89
C ILE A 157 0.15 -11.68 -11.35
N TYR A 158 -0.31 -12.48 -12.31
CA TYR A 158 -0.30 -12.11 -13.72
C TYR A 158 -1.16 -10.87 -13.98
N ARG A 159 -2.41 -10.86 -13.50
CA ARG A 159 -3.35 -9.75 -13.75
C ARG A 159 -2.86 -8.46 -13.10
N MET A 160 -2.39 -8.48 -11.86
CA MET A 160 -1.83 -7.30 -11.21
C MET A 160 -0.61 -6.75 -11.95
N GLY A 161 0.28 -7.63 -12.43
CA GLY A 161 1.42 -7.24 -13.25
C GLY A 161 1.01 -6.64 -14.60
N ARG A 162 0.01 -7.22 -15.28
CA ARG A 162 -0.54 -6.67 -16.54
C ARG A 162 -1.21 -5.31 -16.32
N ASN A 163 -1.93 -5.12 -15.20
CA ASN A 163 -2.56 -3.85 -14.84
C ASN A 163 -1.50 -2.77 -14.68
N SER A 164 -0.42 -3.11 -13.97
CA SER A 164 0.73 -2.24 -13.77
C SER A 164 1.39 -1.82 -15.09
N ILE A 165 1.65 -2.78 -15.99
CA ILE A 165 2.21 -2.49 -17.31
C ILE A 165 1.26 -1.59 -18.11
N GLU A 166 -0.03 -1.91 -18.15
CA GLU A 166 -1.04 -1.14 -18.88
C GLU A 166 -1.15 0.30 -18.34
N ASN A 167 -1.20 0.50 -17.03
CA ASN A 167 -1.23 1.81 -16.40
C ASN A 167 0.05 2.61 -16.62
N GLY A 168 1.20 1.95 -16.72
CA GLY A 168 2.46 2.57 -17.12
C GLY A 168 2.60 2.77 -18.63
N SER A 169 1.69 2.22 -19.43
CA SER A 169 1.73 2.21 -20.90
C SER A 169 0.78 3.23 -21.56
N LYS A 170 -0.05 3.92 -20.78
CA LYS A 170 -0.98 4.98 -21.24
C LYS A 170 -1.08 6.12 -20.23
N ASP A 171 -1.86 7.14 -20.55
CA ASP A 171 -2.25 8.15 -19.57
C ASP A 171 -3.07 7.52 -18.46
N TYR A 172 -2.62 7.73 -17.23
CA TYR A 172 -3.23 7.16 -16.05
C TYR A 172 -3.18 8.16 -14.90
N TRP A 173 -4.29 8.29 -14.18
CA TRP A 173 -4.39 9.14 -13.01
C TRP A 173 -4.66 8.25 -11.79
N GLY A 174 -3.66 8.06 -10.95
CA GLY A 174 -3.81 7.28 -9.73
C GLY A 174 -4.82 7.91 -8.78
N LEU A 175 -5.70 7.10 -8.19
CA LEU A 175 -6.62 7.58 -7.16
C LEU A 175 -5.84 7.77 -5.86
N SER A 176 -5.64 9.03 -5.46
CA SER A 176 -4.81 9.42 -4.32
C SER A 176 -5.52 10.47 -3.45
N PRO A 177 -5.17 10.59 -2.16
CA PRO A 177 -5.72 11.62 -1.27
C PRO A 177 -5.65 13.03 -1.87
N ARG A 178 -4.51 13.43 -2.44
CA ARG A 178 -4.34 14.72 -3.11
C ARG A 178 -5.33 14.95 -4.25
N HIS A 179 -5.66 13.91 -5.02
CA HIS A 179 -6.63 14.02 -6.11
C HIS A 179 -8.06 14.14 -5.56
N ALA A 180 -8.41 13.35 -4.55
CA ALA A 180 -9.70 13.46 -3.87
C ALA A 180 -9.89 14.87 -3.26
N ASP A 181 -8.88 15.38 -2.56
CA ASP A 181 -8.88 16.72 -1.99
C ASP A 181 -8.99 17.80 -3.06
N SER A 182 -8.37 17.60 -4.22
CA SER A 182 -8.45 18.53 -5.36
C SER A 182 -9.86 18.59 -5.94
N ILE A 183 -10.54 17.43 -6.06
CA ILE A 183 -11.93 17.36 -6.48
C ILE A 183 -12.83 18.09 -5.47
N THR A 184 -12.65 17.83 -4.17
CA THR A 184 -13.42 18.51 -3.12
C THR A 184 -13.21 20.03 -3.16
N ARG A 185 -11.96 20.50 -3.30
CA ARG A 185 -11.66 21.93 -3.42
C ARG A 185 -12.29 22.55 -4.66
N ALA A 186 -12.22 21.89 -5.82
CA ALA A 186 -12.84 22.35 -7.05
C ALA A 186 -14.37 22.47 -6.91
N SER A 187 -15.00 21.51 -6.23
CA SER A 187 -16.43 21.54 -5.94
C SER A 187 -16.82 22.73 -5.06
N VAL A 188 -16.09 22.96 -3.96
CA VAL A 188 -16.33 24.10 -3.06
C VAL A 188 -16.12 25.43 -3.78
N ALA A 189 -15.07 25.56 -4.60
CA ALA A 189 -14.81 26.75 -5.39
C ALA A 189 -15.92 27.01 -6.43
N GLY A 190 -16.38 25.97 -7.13
CA GLY A 190 -17.49 26.07 -8.08
C GLY A 190 -18.81 26.46 -7.40
N ALA A 191 -19.08 25.95 -6.20
CA ALA A 191 -20.24 26.34 -5.40
C ALA A 191 -20.17 27.80 -4.93
N ARG A 192 -18.97 28.28 -4.54
CA ARG A 192 -18.75 29.69 -4.19
C ARG A 192 -18.87 30.61 -5.41
N GLY A 193 -18.39 30.20 -6.58
CA GLY A 193 -18.58 30.94 -7.84
C GLY A 193 -20.05 31.03 -8.26
N ALA A 194 -20.85 30.00 -7.99
CA ALA A 194 -22.30 30.02 -8.21
C ALA A 194 -23.07 30.85 -7.16
N ARG A 195 -22.54 30.95 -5.93
CA ARG A 195 -23.08 31.79 -4.84
C ARG A 195 -22.43 33.19 -4.78
N GLY A 196 -21.65 33.56 -5.79
CA GLY A 196 -20.92 34.83 -5.90
C GLY A 196 -21.78 36.03 -6.28
N GLY A 197 -23.06 36.02 -5.90
CA GLY A 197 -23.78 37.19 -5.46
C GLY A 197 -24.05 37.02 -3.96
N GLU A 198 -23.30 37.75 -3.13
CA GLU A 198 -23.46 37.96 -1.69
C GLU A 198 -22.89 36.92 -0.69
N GLY A 199 -21.98 37.40 0.17
CA GLY A 199 -21.81 36.91 1.55
C GLY A 199 -20.47 36.23 1.88
N GLU A 200 -19.49 37.01 2.33
CA GLU A 200 -18.29 36.49 3.01
C GLU A 200 -18.65 35.93 4.40
N GLY A 201 -18.73 34.60 4.49
CA GLY A 201 -18.84 33.86 5.74
C GLY A 201 -17.77 32.77 5.82
N ARG A 202 -16.94 32.82 6.86
CA ARG A 202 -15.90 31.83 7.20
C ARG A 202 -16.49 30.41 7.18
N ALA A 203 -16.10 29.60 6.20
CA ALA A 203 -16.30 28.15 6.23
C ALA A 203 -14.95 27.48 6.51
N GLN A 204 -14.71 27.09 7.76
CA GLN A 204 -13.71 26.09 8.09
C GLN A 204 -14.09 24.82 7.32
N GLY A 205 -13.18 24.37 6.45
CA GLY A 205 -13.38 23.22 5.59
C GLY A 205 -13.44 21.95 6.42
N ALA A 206 -14.65 21.52 6.80
CA ALA A 206 -14.89 20.12 7.03
C ALA A 206 -14.80 19.41 5.66
N PRO A 207 -14.06 18.30 5.54
CA PRO A 207 -14.18 17.47 4.35
C PRO A 207 -15.65 17.06 4.21
N VAL A 208 -16.16 17.04 2.98
CA VAL A 208 -17.45 16.43 2.67
C VAL A 208 -17.33 14.95 3.00
N THR A 209 -17.59 14.62 4.25
CA THR A 209 -17.73 13.25 4.73
C THR A 209 -19.06 12.77 4.16
N GLY A 210 -19.02 11.65 3.45
CA GLY A 210 -20.11 11.15 2.62
C GLY A 210 -21.47 11.29 3.31
N GLY A 211 -22.42 11.89 2.58
CA GLY A 211 -23.76 12.14 3.07
C GLY A 211 -24.40 10.86 3.61
N SER A 212 -24.74 10.87 4.89
CA SER A 212 -25.51 9.85 5.60
C SER A 212 -27.00 9.94 5.25
N GLY A 213 -27.34 9.79 3.97
CA GLY A 213 -28.71 9.75 3.51
C GLY A 213 -28.81 8.96 2.22
N PHE A 214 -29.81 8.08 2.11
CA PHE A 214 -30.23 7.44 0.86
C PHE A 214 -30.82 8.49 -0.10
N GLY A 215 -30.02 9.49 -0.47
CA GLY A 215 -30.39 10.66 -1.25
C GLY A 215 -29.41 10.86 -2.41
N ASN A 216 -29.96 11.28 -3.53
CA ASN A 216 -29.29 11.47 -4.82
C ASN A 216 -28.38 12.73 -4.84
N GLY A 217 -27.47 12.84 -3.87
CA GLY A 217 -26.67 14.05 -3.59
C GLY A 217 -25.17 13.89 -3.86
N GLY A 218 -24.80 13.38 -5.04
CA GLY A 218 -23.40 13.30 -5.47
C GLY A 218 -22.83 14.65 -5.95
N MET A 219 -21.52 14.85 -5.84
CA MET A 219 -20.83 15.98 -6.50
C MET A 219 -20.94 15.85 -8.02
N ALA A 220 -21.00 16.98 -8.74
CA ALA A 220 -21.04 16.98 -10.20
C ALA A 220 -19.77 16.35 -10.80
N THR A 221 -19.94 15.44 -11.76
CA THR A 221 -18.85 14.70 -12.42
C THR A 221 -17.82 15.59 -13.11
N LYS A 222 -18.19 16.82 -13.48
CA LYS A 222 -17.25 17.81 -14.03
C LYS A 222 -16.03 18.07 -13.13
N PHE A 223 -16.19 17.97 -11.80
CA PHE A 223 -15.08 18.16 -10.86
C PHE A 223 -14.14 16.96 -10.82
N TYR A 224 -14.67 15.76 -11.04
CA TYR A 224 -13.87 14.56 -11.26
C TYR A 224 -13.05 14.71 -12.54
N ASP A 225 -13.70 15.08 -13.64
CA ASP A 225 -13.06 15.26 -14.95
C ASP A 225 -11.99 16.36 -14.93
N GLN A 226 -12.23 17.46 -14.22
CA GLN A 226 -11.26 18.55 -14.07
C GLN A 226 -9.93 18.08 -13.47
N VAL A 227 -9.93 17.06 -12.61
CA VAL A 227 -8.70 16.55 -11.97
C VAL A 227 -8.15 15.33 -12.71
N LEU A 228 -9.02 14.34 -13.01
CA LEU A 228 -8.61 13.04 -13.53
C LEU A 228 -8.58 12.96 -15.06
N LYS A 229 -8.75 14.10 -15.74
CA LYS A 229 -8.42 14.27 -17.17
C LYS A 229 -7.41 15.40 -17.40
N ASP A 230 -6.89 16.04 -16.36
CA ASP A 230 -5.84 17.05 -16.49
C ASP A 230 -4.51 16.39 -16.88
N PRO A 231 -3.96 16.64 -18.09
CA PRO A 231 -2.72 16.01 -18.55
C PRO A 231 -1.50 16.30 -17.67
N THR A 232 -1.55 17.33 -16.83
CA THR A 232 -0.46 17.69 -15.90
C THR A 232 -0.48 16.88 -14.60
N LEU A 233 -1.63 16.26 -14.28
CA LEU A 233 -1.83 15.47 -13.06
C LEU A 233 -1.75 13.95 -13.27
N ARG A 234 -1.48 13.50 -14.50
CA ARG A 234 -1.25 12.09 -14.80
C ARG A 234 0.05 11.58 -14.19
N ASP A 235 0.12 10.28 -13.97
CA ASP A 235 1.31 9.61 -13.49
C ASP A 235 2.41 9.62 -14.57
N PRO A 236 3.70 9.69 -14.20
CA PRO A 236 4.79 9.65 -15.16
C PRO A 236 4.86 8.34 -15.95
N ARG A 237 5.29 8.44 -17.22
CA ARG A 237 5.65 7.33 -18.11
C ARG A 237 7.05 6.80 -17.85
N GLY A 238 7.87 7.60 -17.18
CA GLY A 238 9.15 7.18 -16.65
C GLY A 238 9.87 8.32 -15.95
N TYR A 239 11.02 7.95 -15.38
CA TYR A 239 11.93 8.84 -14.68
C TYR A 239 13.29 8.80 -15.35
N ILE A 240 13.92 9.95 -15.51
CA ILE A 240 15.30 10.05 -16.02
C ILE A 240 16.17 10.57 -14.89
N ILE A 241 17.25 9.86 -14.58
CA ILE A 241 18.26 10.26 -13.60
C ILE A 241 19.51 10.68 -14.38
N PRO A 242 19.81 11.98 -14.49
CA PRO A 242 20.94 12.48 -15.27
C PRO A 242 22.28 12.01 -14.69
N ALA A 243 23.21 11.63 -15.57
CA ALA A 243 24.55 11.19 -15.17
C ALA A 243 25.50 12.33 -14.76
N ASP A 244 25.15 13.58 -15.07
CA ASP A 244 25.94 14.79 -14.76
C ASP A 244 25.58 15.43 -13.40
N GLN A 245 24.75 14.79 -12.59
CA GLN A 245 24.48 15.28 -11.24
C GLN A 245 25.72 15.16 -10.33
N LYS A 246 25.90 16.15 -9.44
CA LYS A 246 27.08 16.28 -8.57
C LYS A 246 27.40 15.02 -7.74
N ASP A 247 26.38 14.33 -7.23
CA ASP A 247 26.52 13.09 -6.45
C ASP A 247 25.91 11.89 -7.19
N PHE A 248 26.46 11.60 -8.37
CA PHE A 248 26.08 10.41 -9.14
C PHE A 248 26.33 9.07 -8.40
N PRO A 249 27.38 8.91 -7.55
CA PRO A 249 27.54 7.69 -6.76
C PRO A 249 26.33 7.36 -5.87
N THR A 250 25.69 8.36 -5.25
CA THR A 250 24.46 8.15 -4.49
C THR A 250 23.28 7.75 -5.39
N ALA A 251 23.18 8.34 -6.58
CA ALA A 251 22.20 7.90 -7.58
C ALA A 251 22.41 6.43 -8.01
N VAL A 252 23.68 5.99 -8.16
CA VAL A 252 24.01 4.58 -8.45
C VAL A 252 23.57 3.66 -7.30
N LYS A 253 23.75 4.07 -6.03
CA LYS A 253 23.26 3.30 -4.87
C LYS A 253 21.74 3.14 -4.91
N PHE A 254 21.01 4.21 -5.25
CA PHE A 254 19.56 4.16 -5.39
C PHE A 254 19.13 3.21 -6.51
N ILE A 255 19.76 3.31 -7.68
CA ILE A 255 19.51 2.38 -8.80
C ILE A 255 19.79 0.93 -8.41
N ASN A 256 20.89 0.66 -7.71
CA ASN A 256 21.19 -0.69 -7.23
C ASN A 256 20.16 -1.21 -6.23
N ALA A 257 19.56 -0.35 -5.39
CA ALA A 257 18.47 -0.74 -4.51
C ALA A 257 17.22 -1.16 -5.32
N LEU A 258 16.87 -0.39 -6.36
CA LEU A 258 15.77 -0.72 -7.28
C LEU A 258 16.02 -2.03 -8.05
N ILE A 259 17.24 -2.22 -8.55
CA ILE A 259 17.61 -3.47 -9.25
C ILE A 259 17.46 -4.66 -8.29
N LYS A 260 17.93 -4.52 -7.03
CA LYS A 260 17.80 -5.58 -6.01
C LYS A 260 16.35 -5.90 -5.64
N SER A 261 15.44 -4.94 -5.80
CA SER A 261 13.99 -5.17 -5.69
C SER A 261 13.35 -5.66 -6.99
N GLY A 262 14.10 -5.90 -8.06
CA GLY A 262 13.56 -6.45 -9.32
C GLY A 262 12.94 -5.40 -10.24
N ILE A 263 13.22 -4.11 -10.01
CA ILE A 263 12.81 -3.04 -10.93
C ILE A 263 13.72 -3.04 -12.15
N ALA A 264 13.11 -3.04 -13.33
CA ALA A 264 13.81 -2.88 -14.59
C ALA A 264 14.30 -1.44 -14.73
N ILE A 265 15.60 -1.30 -14.96
CA ILE A 265 16.32 -0.04 -15.16
C ILE A 265 17.05 -0.12 -16.49
N HIS A 266 16.95 0.93 -17.29
CA HIS A 266 17.76 1.09 -18.48
C HIS A 266 18.90 2.07 -18.23
N LYS A 267 19.97 1.94 -19.02
CA LYS A 267 21.06 2.93 -19.07
C LYS A 267 21.21 3.46 -20.49
N ALA A 268 21.37 4.77 -20.63
CA ALA A 268 21.61 5.39 -21.93
C ALA A 268 23.03 5.07 -22.43
N SER A 269 23.17 4.53 -23.64
CA SER A 269 24.47 4.24 -24.27
C SER A 269 25.05 5.45 -25.02
N ALA A 270 24.23 6.45 -25.33
CA ALA A 270 24.62 7.69 -25.98
C ALA A 270 23.80 8.87 -25.42
N ASP A 271 24.23 10.10 -25.73
CA ASP A 271 23.44 11.30 -25.45
C ASP A 271 22.07 11.21 -26.12
N PHE A 272 21.03 11.70 -25.44
CA PHE A 272 19.66 11.69 -25.96
C PHE A 272 18.87 12.91 -25.48
N THR A 273 17.73 13.16 -26.10
CA THR A 273 16.86 14.31 -25.77
C THR A 273 15.44 13.84 -25.50
N VAL A 274 14.84 14.31 -24.41
CA VAL A 274 13.43 14.07 -24.09
C VAL A 274 12.80 15.39 -23.69
N ALA A 275 11.64 15.72 -24.28
CA ALA A 275 10.90 16.97 -24.03
C ALA A 275 11.79 18.23 -24.15
N GLY A 276 12.71 18.25 -25.12
CA GLY A 276 13.63 19.37 -25.36
C GLY A 276 14.82 19.47 -24.40
N LYS A 277 14.91 18.61 -23.38
CA LYS A 277 16.06 18.53 -22.47
C LYS A 277 17.04 17.45 -22.93
N LYS A 278 18.32 17.80 -23.05
CA LYS A 278 19.41 16.87 -23.39
C LYS A 278 19.90 16.17 -22.14
N TYR A 279 20.16 14.87 -22.25
CA TYR A 279 20.70 14.02 -21.20
C TYR A 279 21.98 13.32 -21.69
N PRO A 280 23.04 13.27 -20.88
CA PRO A 280 24.29 12.64 -21.26
C PRO A 280 24.17 11.11 -21.30
N ALA A 281 25.01 10.48 -22.12
CA ALA A 281 25.27 9.05 -22.05
C ALA A 281 25.56 8.60 -20.60
N GLY A 282 25.09 7.42 -20.23
CA GLY A 282 25.21 6.87 -18.87
C GLY A 282 24.10 7.25 -17.91
N SER A 283 23.19 8.17 -18.28
CA SER A 283 21.98 8.49 -17.50
C SER A 283 21.10 7.24 -17.35
N TYR A 284 20.46 7.10 -16.19
CA TYR A 284 19.55 5.98 -15.94
C TYR A 284 18.11 6.36 -16.30
N VAL A 285 17.36 5.39 -16.82
CA VAL A 285 15.96 5.54 -17.21
C VAL A 285 15.14 4.45 -16.53
N VAL A 286 14.11 4.86 -15.81
CA VAL A 286 13.18 3.93 -15.13
C VAL A 286 11.79 4.11 -15.74
N LYS A 287 11.37 3.15 -16.56
CA LYS A 287 10.04 3.17 -17.19
C LYS A 287 8.97 2.73 -16.20
N THR A 288 7.79 3.34 -16.23
CA THR A 288 6.67 2.88 -15.39
C THR A 288 5.88 1.73 -16.04
N ALA A 289 6.08 1.47 -17.34
CA ALA A 289 5.49 0.34 -18.07
C ALA A 289 6.16 -1.01 -17.70
N GLN A 290 6.10 -1.40 -16.44
CA GLN A 290 6.65 -2.67 -15.93
C GLN A 290 5.76 -3.26 -14.84
N ALA A 291 5.89 -4.57 -14.58
CA ALA A 291 4.99 -5.29 -13.67
C ALA A 291 5.01 -4.74 -12.24
N PHE A 292 6.14 -4.20 -11.78
CA PHE A 292 6.32 -3.65 -10.43
C PHE A 292 6.21 -2.11 -10.41
N ARG A 293 5.40 -1.55 -11.34
CA ARG A 293 5.08 -0.11 -11.39
C ARG A 293 4.74 0.50 -10.03
N PRO A 294 3.92 -0.13 -9.17
CA PRO A 294 3.61 0.44 -7.86
C PRO A 294 4.86 0.78 -7.05
N HIS A 295 5.89 -0.08 -7.08
CA HIS A 295 7.16 0.16 -6.40
C HIS A 295 7.90 1.37 -6.98
N VAL A 296 7.90 1.51 -8.32
CA VAL A 296 8.51 2.65 -9.00
C VAL A 296 7.85 3.94 -8.53
N ILE A 297 6.52 4.00 -8.52
CA ILE A 297 5.79 5.18 -8.05
C ILE A 297 6.13 5.47 -6.58
N ASP A 298 6.14 4.46 -5.71
CA ASP A 298 6.45 4.61 -4.29
C ASP A 298 7.88 5.13 -4.01
N MET A 299 8.84 4.81 -4.88
CA MET A 299 10.25 5.19 -4.75
C MET A 299 10.63 6.51 -5.39
N PHE A 300 9.81 7.07 -6.27
CA PHE A 300 10.06 8.33 -6.96
C PHE A 300 9.08 9.45 -6.62
N GLU A 301 7.82 9.15 -6.26
CA GLU A 301 6.82 10.16 -5.95
C GLU A 301 6.75 10.45 -4.45
N PRO A 302 6.31 11.67 -4.05
CA PRO A 302 6.10 12.00 -2.65
C PRO A 302 5.02 11.10 -2.05
N GLN A 303 5.23 10.66 -0.81
CA GLN A 303 4.20 9.94 -0.05
C GLN A 303 3.03 10.88 0.23
N ASP A 304 1.81 10.38 0.02
CA ASP A 304 0.55 11.10 0.21
C ASP A 304 -0.35 10.30 1.16
N HIS A 305 0.05 10.23 2.43
CA HIS A 305 -0.66 9.45 3.45
C HIS A 305 -2.07 10.02 3.69
N PRO A 306 -3.13 9.19 3.62
CA PRO A 306 -4.49 9.64 3.94
C PRO A 306 -4.60 10.18 5.36
N ASN A 307 -5.39 11.23 5.58
CA ASN A 307 -5.67 11.65 6.95
C ASN A 307 -6.51 10.58 7.67
N ASP A 308 -5.92 9.94 8.68
CA ASP A 308 -6.51 8.83 9.43
C ASP A 308 -7.04 9.33 10.78
N PHE A 309 -8.34 9.19 11.02
CA PHE A 309 -9.04 9.68 12.20
C PHE A 309 -9.91 8.58 12.80
N GLN A 310 -10.08 8.58 14.12
CA GLN A 310 -10.92 7.60 14.81
C GLN A 310 -12.40 7.66 14.37
N TYR A 311 -12.85 8.83 13.97
CA TYR A 311 -14.15 9.12 13.36
C TYR A 311 -14.06 10.46 12.62
N PRO A 312 -15.01 10.80 11.73
CA PRO A 312 -15.02 12.08 11.02
C PRO A 312 -14.89 13.29 11.97
N GLY A 313 -13.80 14.08 11.81
CA GLY A 313 -13.50 15.24 12.67
C GLY A 313 -12.93 14.90 14.07
N GLY A 314 -12.69 13.62 14.35
CA GLY A 314 -12.10 13.15 15.59
C GLY A 314 -10.57 13.32 15.65
N PRO A 315 -9.92 12.81 16.72
CA PRO A 315 -8.47 12.86 16.86
C PRO A 315 -7.78 11.99 15.80
N PRO A 316 -6.58 12.38 15.31
CA PRO A 316 -5.84 11.59 14.35
C PRO A 316 -5.31 10.31 14.97
N VAL A 317 -5.31 9.24 14.18
CA VAL A 317 -4.68 7.97 14.52
C VAL A 317 -3.21 8.08 14.12
N ARG A 318 -2.30 7.82 15.07
CA ARG A 318 -0.86 7.83 14.78
C ARG A 318 -0.53 6.74 13.75
N PRO A 319 0.32 7.02 12.75
CA PRO A 319 0.85 5.97 11.88
C PRO A 319 1.48 4.87 12.72
N TYR A 320 1.29 3.62 12.30
CA TYR A 320 1.85 2.48 12.99
C TYR A 320 3.39 2.47 12.89
N ASP A 321 3.91 2.66 11.67
CA ASP A 321 5.35 2.75 11.38
C ASP A 321 5.71 4.17 10.89
N ALA A 322 5.99 4.32 9.59
CA ALA A 322 6.33 5.58 8.96
C ALA A 322 5.19 6.05 8.04
N ALA A 323 5.08 7.38 7.88
CA ALA A 323 4.20 8.02 6.90
C ALA A 323 4.95 8.61 5.69
N GLY A 324 6.29 8.63 5.72
CA GLY A 324 7.14 9.11 4.62
C GLY A 324 8.50 8.39 4.55
N TRP A 325 8.90 7.90 3.37
CA TRP A 325 10.15 7.12 3.18
C TRP A 325 10.68 7.07 1.73
N THR A 326 10.21 7.91 0.81
CA THR A 326 10.60 7.84 -0.61
C THR A 326 12.12 7.95 -0.79
N LEU A 327 12.75 6.86 -1.25
CA LEU A 327 14.20 6.75 -1.28
C LEU A 327 14.85 7.83 -2.15
N ALA A 328 14.29 8.14 -3.33
CA ALA A 328 14.84 9.15 -4.23
C ALA A 328 15.02 10.51 -3.53
N TYR A 329 14.04 10.94 -2.72
CA TYR A 329 14.13 12.19 -1.96
C TYR A 329 15.07 12.07 -0.76
N SER A 330 14.99 10.98 0.01
CA SER A 330 15.85 10.79 1.19
C SER A 330 17.35 10.74 0.83
N MET A 331 17.66 10.25 -0.37
CA MET A 331 19.02 10.15 -0.91
C MET A 331 19.42 11.38 -1.73
N GLY A 332 18.54 12.38 -1.89
CA GLY A 332 18.83 13.60 -2.64
C GLY A 332 19.03 13.41 -4.15
N VAL A 333 18.54 12.30 -4.72
CA VAL A 333 18.70 11.96 -6.14
C VAL A 333 17.97 13.00 -7.00
N LYS A 334 18.67 13.51 -8.03
CA LYS A 334 18.05 14.39 -9.03
C LYS A 334 17.49 13.54 -10.18
N PHE A 335 16.23 13.78 -10.50
CA PHE A 335 15.53 13.08 -11.58
C PHE A 335 14.47 13.98 -12.20
N ASP A 336 14.12 13.69 -13.45
CA ASP A 336 13.02 14.33 -14.18
C ASP A 336 11.86 13.34 -14.36
N ARG A 337 10.64 13.83 -14.13
CA ARG A 337 9.40 13.12 -14.44
C ARG A 337 9.07 13.32 -15.91
N VAL A 338 8.89 12.25 -16.66
CA VAL A 338 8.48 12.30 -18.08
C VAL A 338 7.05 11.82 -18.18
N LEU A 339 6.13 12.70 -18.60
CA LEU A 339 4.71 12.40 -18.72
C LEU A 339 4.32 11.79 -20.08
N GLU A 340 5.17 11.96 -21.10
CA GLU A 340 4.94 11.38 -22.42
C GLU A 340 5.65 10.03 -22.59
N GLY A 341 5.17 9.23 -23.54
CA GLY A 341 5.96 8.10 -24.04
C GLY A 341 7.29 8.59 -24.63
N PHE A 342 8.37 7.89 -24.39
CA PHE A 342 9.69 8.27 -24.89
C PHE A 342 10.54 7.04 -25.17
N ASP A 343 11.48 7.13 -26.09
CA ASP A 343 12.47 6.10 -26.40
C ASP A 343 13.84 6.75 -26.58
N GLY A 344 14.88 5.93 -26.68
CA GLY A 344 16.24 6.40 -26.81
C GLY A 344 17.22 5.25 -26.92
N PRO A 345 18.53 5.56 -26.95
CA PRO A 345 19.59 4.56 -27.02
C PRO A 345 19.76 3.89 -25.65
N PHE A 346 18.77 3.11 -25.24
CA PHE A 346 18.67 2.49 -23.92
C PHE A 346 19.09 1.01 -24.01
N SER A 347 19.95 0.58 -23.09
CA SER A 347 20.34 -0.82 -22.91
C SER A 347 19.89 -1.35 -21.56
#